data_AF-A0A965PEE2-F1
#
_entry.id   AF-A0A965PEE2-F1
#
_cell.length_a   1.000
_cell.length_b   1.000
_cell.length_c   1.000
_cell.angle_alpha   90.00
_cell.angle_beta   90.00
_cell.angle_gamma   90.00
#
_symmetry.space_group_name_H-M   'P 1'
#
loop_
_entity.id
_entity.type
_entity.pdbx_description
1 polymer ?
#
loop_
_entity_poly.entity_id
_entity_poly.type
_entity_poly.pdbx_seq_one_letter_code
_entity_poly.pdbx_strand_id
1 'polypeptide(L)'
;MKWLYEFTVNQQKEVEQVEVTNDAQGNEIKTTKKVKKVVPIKFKIQKPTRRLFDDAELFYGVKLSEGIKSGLLTKALLAKRYQNDGGAMSEPEKQKYSQLYIDLYNKETEFQKVSLNLENISPEEKTAKVASIIAELTEIRQELQNLEFSQISLFDQTAENRARNQTIMWWVLNLSHKKDEKNEDFVPLFNGKTFDEKIEHYDSLEEQDDPFWNEVFKKLAYFISFWYMGKISSPEDFERAEKFYIPIQTDIDKKENTTEPKVSDAK
;
A
#
# COMPACT_ATOMS: atom_id res chain seq x y z
N MET A 1 1.69 21.11 19.02
CA MET A 1 1.88 20.05 17.99
C MET A 1 0.76 20.20 16.95
N LYS A 2 1.05 20.00 15.65
CA LYS A 2 0.02 20.03 14.59
C LYS A 2 -0.09 18.65 13.97
N TRP A 3 -1.28 18.31 13.48
CA TRP A 3 -1.60 16.99 12.93
C TRP A 3 -1.86 17.11 11.43
N LEU A 4 -1.42 16.12 10.66
CA LEU A 4 -1.78 15.96 9.24
C LEU A 4 -3.12 15.25 9.10
N TYR A 5 -3.31 14.18 9.88
CA TYR A 5 -4.47 13.32 9.74
C TYR A 5 -4.78 12.56 11.04
N GLU A 6 -6.05 12.19 11.23
CA GLU A 6 -6.54 11.30 12.27
C GLU A 6 -7.30 10.16 11.61
N PHE A 7 -7.04 8.92 12.02
CA PHE A 7 -7.80 7.76 11.58
C PHE A 7 -8.05 6.80 12.74
N THR A 8 -8.95 5.85 12.53
CA THR A 8 -9.30 4.82 13.52
C THR A 8 -9.02 3.43 12.96
N VAL A 9 -8.58 2.53 13.84
CA VAL A 9 -8.52 1.08 13.57
C VAL A 9 -9.24 0.36 14.70
N ASN A 10 -10.05 -0.63 14.33
CA ASN A 10 -10.86 -1.39 15.27
C ASN A 10 -10.05 -2.55 15.86
N GLN A 11 -9.91 -2.59 17.18
CA GLN A 11 -9.28 -3.71 17.89
C GLN A 11 -10.35 -4.63 18.48
N GLN A 12 -10.21 -5.94 18.31
CA GLN A 12 -11.01 -6.90 19.07
C GLN A 12 -10.37 -7.10 20.45
N LYS A 13 -11.07 -6.71 21.52
CA LYS A 13 -10.65 -6.98 22.92
C LYS A 13 -11.65 -7.91 23.59
N GLU A 14 -11.16 -8.90 24.34
CA GLU A 14 -11.98 -9.64 25.29
C GLU A 14 -12.24 -8.77 26.51
N VAL A 15 -13.51 -8.45 26.77
CA VAL A 15 -13.91 -7.66 27.94
C VAL A 15 -14.74 -8.55 28.85
N GLU A 16 -14.38 -8.59 30.13
CA GLU A 16 -15.18 -9.25 31.16
C GLU A 16 -16.41 -8.41 31.47
N GLN A 17 -17.60 -8.91 31.13
CA GLN A 17 -18.88 -8.36 31.56
C GLN A 17 -19.38 -9.15 32.76
N VAL A 18 -19.62 -8.45 33.87
CA VAL A 18 -20.31 -9.00 35.04
C VAL A 18 -21.81 -8.79 34.85
N GLU A 19 -22.55 -9.85 34.56
CA GLU A 19 -24.01 -9.83 34.63
C GLU A 19 -24.43 -10.17 36.07
N VAL A 20 -25.19 -9.28 36.70
CA VAL A 20 -25.84 -9.55 37.99
C VAL A 20 -27.25 -10.06 37.69
N THR A 21 -27.51 -11.33 37.97
CA THR A 21 -28.86 -11.91 37.92
C THR A 21 -29.29 -12.29 39.32
N ASN A 22 -30.55 -12.00 39.67
CA ASN A 22 -31.11 -12.42 40.96
C ASN A 22 -31.70 -13.82 40.80
N ASP A 23 -31.41 -14.73 41.73
CA ASP A 23 -32.13 -16.01 41.82
C ASP A 23 -33.58 -15.80 42.32
N ALA A 24 -34.41 -16.85 42.24
CA ALA A 24 -35.81 -16.81 42.70
C ALA A 24 -35.98 -16.55 44.21
N GLN A 25 -34.88 -16.39 44.96
CA GLN A 25 -34.83 -16.17 46.41
C GLN A 25 -34.20 -14.81 46.77
N GLY A 26 -33.84 -13.98 45.78
CA GLY A 26 -33.39 -12.61 45.97
C GLY A 26 -31.88 -12.44 46.24
N ASN A 27 -31.05 -13.44 45.97
CA ASN A 27 -29.59 -13.32 46.09
C ASN A 27 -28.95 -12.95 44.74
N GLU A 28 -27.97 -12.05 44.78
CA GLU A 28 -27.19 -11.62 43.60
C GLU A 28 -26.23 -12.73 43.13
N ILE A 29 -26.46 -13.27 41.94
CA ILE A 29 -25.51 -14.12 41.22
C ILE A 29 -24.72 -13.23 40.26
N LYS A 30 -23.40 -13.11 40.49
CA LYS A 30 -22.47 -12.45 39.57
C LYS A 30 -21.92 -13.47 38.58
N THR A 31 -22.36 -13.39 37.33
CA THR A 31 -21.83 -14.22 36.24
C THR A 31 -20.88 -13.38 35.39
N THR A 32 -19.58 -13.70 35.43
CA THR A 32 -18.57 -13.08 34.57
C THR A 32 -18.58 -13.76 33.19
N LYS A 33 -19.06 -13.07 32.16
CA LYS A 33 -18.97 -13.50 30.76
C LYS A 33 -17.84 -12.75 30.04
N LYS A 34 -16.95 -13.47 29.38
CA LYS A 34 -15.96 -12.89 28.46
C LYS A 34 -16.66 -12.61 27.12
N VAL A 35 -16.82 -11.34 26.77
CA VAL A 35 -17.45 -10.92 25.51
C VAL A 35 -16.39 -10.23 24.65
N LYS A 36 -16.23 -10.69 23.41
CA LYS A 36 -15.40 -10.01 22.41
C LYS A 36 -16.08 -8.71 21.99
N LYS A 37 -15.47 -7.56 22.30
CA LYS A 37 -15.94 -6.24 21.89
C LYS A 37 -14.97 -5.61 20.91
N VAL A 38 -15.53 -4.97 19.90
CA VAL A 38 -14.77 -4.17 18.93
C VAL A 38 -14.61 -2.77 19.51
N VAL A 39 -13.36 -2.38 19.78
CA VAL A 39 -13.01 -1.08 20.35
C VAL A 39 -12.27 -0.26 19.30
N PRO A 40 -12.81 0.90 18.88
CA PRO A 40 -12.13 1.80 17.95
C PRO A 40 -10.94 2.49 18.66
N ILE A 41 -9.74 2.30 18.14
CA ILE A 41 -8.52 2.99 18.60
C ILE A 41 -8.13 4.06 17.60
N LYS A 42 -7.94 5.28 18.10
CA LYS A 42 -7.57 6.46 17.31
C LYS A 42 -6.07 6.61 17.19
N PHE A 43 -5.63 6.98 15.99
CA PHE A 43 -4.25 7.27 15.64
C PHE A 43 -4.14 8.62 14.95
N LYS A 44 -3.01 9.30 15.11
CA LYS A 44 -2.71 10.56 14.45
C LYS A 44 -1.35 10.54 13.79
N ILE A 45 -1.27 11.19 12.64
CA ILE A 45 -0.02 11.47 11.93
C ILE A 45 0.37 12.91 12.23
N GLN A 46 1.54 13.09 12.85
CA GLN A 46 2.08 14.41 13.16
C GLN A 46 2.47 15.15 11.87
N LYS A 47 2.19 16.46 11.82
CA LYS A 47 2.81 17.34 10.82
C LYS A 47 4.28 17.57 11.19
N PRO A 48 5.24 17.17 10.33
CA PRO A 48 6.65 17.33 10.65
C PRO A 48 7.01 18.79 10.91
N THR A 49 7.95 18.98 11.83
CA THR A 49 8.61 20.26 12.06
C THR A 49 9.80 20.39 11.12
N ARG A 50 10.33 21.61 10.95
CA ARG A 50 11.57 21.83 10.20
C ARG A 50 12.70 20.93 10.70
N ARG A 51 12.86 20.79 12.02
CA ARG A 51 13.88 19.92 12.60
C ARG A 51 13.73 18.46 12.16
N LEU A 52 12.50 17.94 12.13
CA LEU A 52 12.26 16.56 11.66
C LEU A 52 12.61 16.39 10.17
N PHE A 53 12.44 17.42 9.34
CA PHE A 53 12.90 17.37 7.95
C PHE A 53 14.43 17.31 7.86
N ASP A 54 15.12 18.16 8.61
CA ASP A 54 16.59 18.17 8.65
C ASP A 54 17.12 16.80 9.15
N ASP A 55 16.49 16.24 10.19
CA ASP A 55 16.83 14.91 10.73
C ASP A 55 16.60 13.78 9.70
N ALA A 56 15.49 13.83 8.96
CA ALA A 56 15.17 12.85 7.93
C ALA A 56 16.09 12.93 6.70
N GLU A 57 16.49 14.15 6.30
CA GLU A 57 17.44 14.36 5.20
C GLU A 57 18.82 13.81 5.56
N LEU A 58 19.28 14.07 6.79
CA LEU A 58 20.52 13.47 7.30
C LEU A 58 20.42 11.94 7.33
N PHE A 59 19.32 11.40 7.85
CA PHE A 59 19.09 9.95 7.89
C PHE A 59 19.15 9.33 6.49
N TYR A 60 18.46 9.94 5.51
CA TYR A 60 18.52 9.49 4.10
C TYR A 60 19.96 9.48 3.57
N GLY A 61 20.72 10.56 3.80
CA GLY A 61 22.11 10.65 3.34
C GLY A 61 23.02 9.57 3.95
N VAL A 62 22.85 9.28 5.24
CA VAL A 62 23.57 8.20 5.92
C VAL A 62 23.20 6.84 5.32
N LYS A 63 21.90 6.53 5.17
CA LYS A 63 21.44 5.25 4.60
C LYS A 63 21.85 5.05 3.15
N LEU A 64 21.85 6.11 2.35
CA LEU A 64 22.38 6.09 1.00
C LEU A 64 23.87 5.75 1.00
N SER A 65 24.66 6.39 1.87
CA SER A 65 26.09 6.10 1.99
C SER A 65 26.36 4.66 2.46
N GLU A 66 25.59 4.15 3.42
CA GLU A 66 25.69 2.76 3.89
C GLU A 66 25.39 1.77 2.76
N GLY A 67 24.33 2.02 1.98
CA GLY A 67 23.97 1.20 0.82
C GLY A 67 25.09 1.15 -0.22
N ILE A 68 25.65 2.31 -0.58
CA ILE A 68 26.78 2.39 -1.53
C ILE A 68 28.01 1.65 -0.99
N LYS A 69 28.36 1.84 0.29
CA LYS A 69 29.49 1.13 0.92
C LYS A 69 29.29 -0.38 0.96
N SER A 70 28.04 -0.83 1.05
CA SER A 70 27.66 -2.24 1.04
C SER A 70 27.60 -2.83 -0.39
N GLY A 71 27.96 -2.05 -1.41
CA GLY A 71 28.04 -2.51 -2.80
C GLY A 71 26.78 -2.29 -3.64
N LEU A 72 25.75 -1.62 -3.11
CA LEU A 72 24.59 -1.25 -3.93
C LEU A 72 24.98 -0.20 -4.97
N LEU A 73 24.52 -0.40 -6.21
CA LEU A 73 24.72 0.57 -7.26
C LEU A 73 23.72 1.72 -7.13
N THR A 74 24.21 2.92 -7.44
CA THR A 74 23.32 4.08 -7.64
C THR A 74 22.55 3.91 -8.94
N LYS A 75 21.45 4.64 -9.10
CA LYS A 75 20.68 4.63 -10.36
C LYS A 75 21.55 4.95 -11.57
N ALA A 76 22.45 5.93 -11.43
CA ALA A 76 23.38 6.32 -12.48
C ALA A 76 24.42 5.24 -12.82
N LEU A 77 25.01 4.60 -11.80
CA LEU A 77 25.99 3.52 -12.00
C LEU A 77 25.34 2.28 -12.63
N LEU A 78 24.12 1.94 -12.19
CA LEU A 78 23.37 0.83 -12.75
C LEU A 78 22.97 1.09 -14.21
N ALA A 79 22.51 2.30 -14.53
CA ALA A 79 22.22 2.70 -15.90
C ALA A 79 23.47 2.60 -16.80
N LYS A 80 24.63 3.04 -16.31
CA LYS A 80 25.91 2.92 -17.03
C LYS A 80 26.30 1.45 -17.26
N ARG A 81 26.05 0.57 -16.28
CA ARG A 81 26.30 -0.86 -16.42
C ARG A 81 25.42 -1.48 -17.51
N TYR A 82 24.12 -1.23 -17.49
CA TYR A 82 23.23 -1.70 -18.55
C TYR A 82 23.63 -1.17 -19.92
N GLN A 83 24.05 0.09 -20.02
CA GLN A 83 24.54 0.65 -21.29
C GLN A 83 25.77 -0.12 -21.82
N ASN A 84 26.70 -0.50 -20.95
CA ASN A 84 27.87 -1.29 -21.34
C ASN A 84 27.51 -2.74 -21.72
N ASP A 85 26.47 -3.29 -21.11
CA ASP A 85 26.00 -4.68 -21.32
C ASP A 85 24.99 -4.80 -22.48
N GLY A 86 24.83 -3.76 -23.32
CA GLY A 86 23.96 -3.79 -24.52
C GLY A 86 22.52 -3.32 -24.31
N GLY A 87 22.26 -2.67 -23.18
CA GLY A 87 20.96 -2.12 -22.77
C GLY A 87 20.33 -2.89 -21.61
N ALA A 88 19.28 -2.34 -21.02
CA ALA A 88 18.51 -2.98 -19.94
C ALA A 88 17.54 -4.06 -20.44
N MET A 89 17.32 -4.13 -21.76
CA MET A 89 16.46 -5.12 -22.41
C MET A 89 17.33 -6.14 -23.16
N SER A 90 16.94 -7.41 -23.07
CA SER A 90 17.44 -8.47 -23.94
C SER A 90 16.99 -8.24 -25.40
N GLU A 91 17.68 -8.87 -26.34
CA GLU A 91 17.35 -8.75 -27.77
C GLU A 91 15.92 -9.21 -28.10
N PRO A 92 15.41 -10.34 -27.54
CA PRO A 92 14.01 -10.74 -27.71
C PRO A 92 13.02 -9.71 -27.14
N GLU A 93 13.33 -9.08 -26.00
CA GLU A 93 12.48 -8.04 -25.42
C GLU A 93 12.42 -6.79 -26.30
N LYS A 94 13.54 -6.37 -26.90
CA LYS A 94 13.58 -5.24 -27.85
C LYS A 94 12.72 -5.52 -29.09
N GLN A 95 12.79 -6.73 -29.63
CA GLN A 95 11.98 -7.15 -30.77
C GLN A 95 10.51 -7.18 -30.41
N LYS A 96 10.15 -7.78 -29.26
CA LYS A 96 8.78 -7.80 -28.76
C LYS A 96 8.24 -6.38 -28.53
N TYR A 97 9.00 -5.52 -27.87
CA TYR A 97 8.63 -4.13 -27.63
C TYR A 97 8.36 -3.39 -28.96
N SER A 98 9.26 -3.54 -29.93
CA SER A 98 9.11 -2.94 -31.26
C SER A 98 7.87 -3.45 -32.00
N GLN A 99 7.60 -4.75 -31.93
CA GLN A 99 6.41 -5.36 -32.52
C GLN A 99 5.12 -4.83 -31.88
N LEU A 100 5.07 -4.76 -30.55
CA LEU A 100 3.93 -4.21 -29.82
C LEU A 100 3.63 -2.75 -30.20
N TYR A 101 4.65 -1.92 -30.45
CA TYR A 101 4.43 -0.56 -30.96
C TYR A 101 3.84 -0.51 -32.37
N ILE A 102 4.30 -1.40 -33.25
CA ILE A 102 3.75 -1.53 -34.61
C ILE A 102 2.28 -1.99 -34.53
N ASP A 103 2.00 -2.99 -33.70
CA ASP A 103 0.66 -3.53 -33.51
C ASP A 103 -0.28 -2.49 -32.89
N LEU A 104 0.20 -1.72 -31.90
CA LEU A 104 -0.54 -0.60 -31.31
C LEU A 104 -0.92 0.43 -32.38
N TYR A 105 0.04 0.87 -33.20
CA TYR A 105 -0.21 1.84 -34.26
C TYR A 105 -1.22 1.32 -35.30
N ASN A 106 -1.08 0.07 -35.72
CA ASN A 106 -1.97 -0.56 -36.67
C ASN A 106 -3.41 -0.66 -36.12
N LYS A 107 -3.55 -1.07 -34.85
CA LYS A 107 -4.84 -1.18 -34.17
C LYS A 107 -5.49 0.16 -33.90
N GLU A 108 -4.72 1.19 -33.54
CA GLU A 108 -5.26 2.56 -33.41
C GLU A 108 -5.75 3.10 -34.76
N THR A 109 -5.04 2.79 -35.85
CA THR A 109 -5.47 3.14 -37.21
C THR A 109 -6.75 2.39 -37.60
N GLU A 110 -6.83 1.10 -37.31
CA GLU A 110 -8.05 0.29 -37.53
C GLU A 110 -9.24 0.85 -36.75
N PHE A 111 -9.03 1.16 -35.47
CA PHE A 111 -10.02 1.78 -34.60
C PHE A 111 -10.56 3.08 -35.20
N GLN A 112 -9.69 3.95 -35.71
CA GLN A 112 -10.09 5.20 -36.36
C GLN A 112 -10.94 4.95 -37.61
N LYS A 113 -10.53 4.02 -38.48
CA LYS A 113 -11.27 3.68 -39.71
C LYS A 113 -12.68 3.16 -39.40
N VAL A 114 -12.80 2.24 -38.44
CA VAL A 114 -14.09 1.67 -38.02
C VAL A 114 -14.94 2.74 -37.32
N SER A 115 -14.34 3.57 -36.47
CA SER A 115 -15.04 4.64 -35.75
C SER A 115 -15.62 5.71 -36.68
N LEU A 116 -14.89 6.07 -37.73
CA LEU A 116 -15.36 6.97 -38.80
C LEU A 116 -16.31 6.28 -39.79
N ASN A 117 -16.56 4.98 -39.61
CA ASN A 117 -17.37 4.13 -40.48
C ASN A 117 -16.95 4.20 -41.96
N LEU A 118 -15.64 4.25 -42.24
CA LEU A 118 -15.13 4.37 -43.61
C LEU A 118 -15.52 3.18 -44.52
N GLU A 119 -15.93 2.06 -43.91
CA GLU A 119 -16.38 0.84 -44.60
C GLU A 119 -17.92 0.74 -44.73
N ASN A 120 -18.68 1.74 -44.26
CA ASN A 120 -20.16 1.76 -44.28
C ASN A 120 -20.82 0.49 -43.73
N ILE A 121 -20.29 -0.04 -42.63
CA ILE A 121 -20.84 -1.23 -41.96
C ILE A 121 -22.06 -0.87 -41.08
N SER A 122 -22.83 -1.89 -40.69
CA SER A 122 -24.02 -1.67 -39.86
C SER A 122 -23.66 -1.14 -38.45
N PRO A 123 -24.57 -0.45 -37.75
CA PRO A 123 -24.30 0.05 -36.40
C PRO A 123 -23.96 -1.07 -35.39
N GLU A 124 -24.59 -2.23 -35.53
CA GLU A 124 -24.38 -3.40 -34.67
C GLU A 124 -22.99 -4.01 -34.92
N GLU A 125 -22.63 -4.23 -36.18
CA GLU A 125 -21.30 -4.73 -36.57
C GLU A 125 -20.19 -3.75 -36.18
N LYS A 126 -20.43 -2.44 -36.36
CA LYS A 126 -19.50 -1.40 -35.93
C LYS A 126 -19.24 -1.47 -34.44
N THR A 127 -20.30 -1.61 -33.64
CA THR A 127 -20.19 -1.69 -32.17
C THR A 127 -19.40 -2.93 -31.75
N ALA A 128 -19.67 -4.09 -32.37
CA ALA A 128 -18.94 -5.33 -32.10
C ALA A 128 -17.46 -5.23 -32.49
N LYS A 129 -17.13 -4.70 -33.67
CA LYS A 129 -15.73 -4.49 -34.11
C LYS A 129 -15.00 -3.51 -33.19
N VAL A 130 -15.62 -2.40 -32.82
CA VAL A 130 -15.05 -1.42 -31.89
C VAL A 130 -14.74 -2.07 -30.55
N ALA A 131 -15.65 -2.87 -30.00
CA ALA A 131 -15.43 -3.57 -28.74
C ALA A 131 -14.23 -4.54 -28.82
N SER A 132 -14.11 -5.31 -29.91
CA SER A 132 -12.97 -6.21 -30.15
C SER A 132 -11.64 -5.45 -30.23
N ILE A 133 -11.60 -4.38 -31.02
CA ILE A 133 -10.38 -3.57 -31.19
C ILE A 133 -9.96 -2.91 -29.87
N ILE A 134 -10.91 -2.44 -29.07
CA ILE A 134 -10.62 -1.87 -27.74
C ILE A 134 -10.04 -2.94 -26.80
N ALA A 135 -10.55 -4.17 -26.84
CA ALA A 135 -10.01 -5.27 -26.03
C ALA A 135 -8.55 -5.55 -26.41
N GLU A 136 -8.27 -5.71 -27.71
CA GLU A 136 -6.90 -5.93 -28.22
C GLU A 136 -5.96 -4.77 -27.91
N LEU A 137 -6.41 -3.51 -28.07
CA LEU A 137 -5.65 -2.32 -27.69
C LEU A 137 -5.32 -2.32 -26.19
N THR A 138 -6.24 -2.79 -25.36
CA THR A 138 -6.04 -2.88 -23.91
C THR A 138 -4.96 -3.92 -23.59
N GLU A 139 -5.01 -5.08 -24.23
CA GLU A 139 -3.99 -6.14 -24.09
C GLU A 139 -2.60 -5.65 -24.52
N ILE A 140 -2.48 -5.04 -25.70
CA ILE A 140 -1.20 -4.49 -26.20
C ILE A 140 -0.63 -3.45 -25.23
N ARG A 141 -1.47 -2.53 -24.73
CA ARG A 141 -1.05 -1.52 -23.75
C ARG A 141 -0.60 -2.13 -22.43
N GLN A 142 -1.30 -3.17 -21.97
CA GLN A 142 -0.92 -3.89 -20.76
C GLN A 142 0.43 -4.59 -20.92
N GLU A 143 0.68 -5.22 -22.08
CA GLU A 143 1.98 -5.84 -22.36
C GLU A 143 3.13 -4.83 -22.44
N LEU A 144 2.91 -3.69 -23.10
CA LEU A 144 3.88 -2.58 -23.12
C LEU A 144 4.19 -2.09 -21.71
N GLN A 145 3.15 -1.85 -20.90
CA GLN A 145 3.30 -1.43 -19.50
C GLN A 145 4.08 -2.47 -18.68
N ASN A 146 3.85 -3.76 -18.92
CA ASN A 146 4.58 -4.84 -18.23
C ASN A 146 6.07 -4.83 -18.60
N LEU A 147 6.42 -4.62 -19.87
CA LEU A 147 7.82 -4.48 -20.29
C LEU A 147 8.47 -3.24 -19.67
N GLU A 148 7.78 -2.10 -19.66
CA GLU A 148 8.27 -0.88 -19.02
C GLU A 148 8.46 -1.06 -17.51
N PHE A 149 7.50 -1.70 -16.85
CA PHE A 149 7.59 -2.03 -15.43
C PHE A 149 8.78 -2.95 -15.14
N SER A 150 9.02 -3.97 -15.98
CA SER A 150 10.18 -4.85 -15.84
C SER A 150 11.50 -4.07 -15.93
N GLN A 151 11.56 -3.03 -16.76
CA GLN A 151 12.75 -2.18 -16.88
C GLN A 151 12.90 -1.24 -15.67
N ILE A 152 11.80 -0.68 -15.17
CA ILE A 152 11.81 0.19 -13.99
C ILE A 152 12.21 -0.60 -12.74
N SER A 153 11.73 -1.83 -12.60
CA SER A 153 12.00 -2.66 -11.43
C SER A 153 13.47 -3.05 -11.29
N LEU A 154 14.24 -3.04 -12.39
CA LEU A 154 15.69 -3.19 -12.36
C LEU A 154 16.35 -2.13 -11.46
N PHE A 155 15.74 -0.96 -11.31
CA PHE A 155 16.24 0.11 -10.45
C PHE A 155 15.71 0.05 -9.02
N ASP A 156 14.78 -0.85 -8.69
CA ASP A 156 14.19 -0.95 -7.34
C ASP A 156 15.23 -1.30 -6.27
N GLN A 157 16.28 -2.02 -6.64
CA GLN A 157 17.37 -2.41 -5.73
C GLN A 157 18.51 -1.40 -5.64
N THR A 158 18.36 -0.21 -6.22
CA THR A 158 19.37 0.85 -6.14
C THR A 158 19.55 1.35 -4.70
N ALA A 159 20.75 1.88 -4.42
CA ALA A 159 21.07 2.46 -3.12
C ALA A 159 20.07 3.57 -2.72
N GLU A 160 19.67 4.41 -3.68
CA GLU A 160 18.69 5.48 -3.48
C GLU A 160 17.31 4.94 -3.11
N ASN A 161 16.83 3.89 -3.78
CA ASN A 161 15.53 3.31 -3.48
C ASN A 161 15.52 2.61 -2.10
N ARG A 162 16.59 1.90 -1.76
CA ARG A 162 16.76 1.30 -0.41
C ARG A 162 16.78 2.38 0.68
N ALA A 163 17.56 3.44 0.49
CA ALA A 163 17.62 4.56 1.43
C ALA A 163 16.26 5.25 1.56
N ARG A 164 15.56 5.50 0.45
CA ARG A 164 14.22 6.09 0.44
C ARG A 164 13.23 5.28 1.26
N ASN A 165 13.20 3.96 1.07
CA ASN A 165 12.27 3.08 1.80
C ASN A 165 12.56 3.10 3.31
N GLN A 166 13.83 3.11 3.71
CA GLN A 166 14.21 3.27 5.11
C GLN A 166 13.82 4.64 5.66
N THR A 167 13.93 5.71 4.87
CA THR A 167 13.47 7.05 5.27
C THR A 167 11.95 7.11 5.43
N ILE A 168 11.17 6.41 4.60
CA ILE A 168 9.72 6.28 4.79
C ILE A 168 9.43 5.60 6.13
N MET A 169 10.12 4.51 6.45
CA MET A 169 9.98 3.86 7.75
C MET A 169 10.38 4.80 8.89
N TRP A 170 11.46 5.56 8.74
CA TRP A 170 11.84 6.60 9.70
C TRP A 170 10.70 7.60 9.93
N TRP A 171 10.00 8.04 8.87
CA TRP A 171 8.82 8.89 9.00
C TRP A 171 7.68 8.19 9.73
N VAL A 172 7.39 6.92 9.43
CA VAL A 172 6.40 6.12 10.16
C VAL A 172 6.71 6.11 11.65
N LEU A 173 7.96 5.80 12.03
CA LEU A 173 8.40 5.72 13.42
C LEU A 173 8.35 7.07 14.16
N ASN A 174 8.52 8.19 13.45
CA ASN A 174 8.60 9.51 14.07
C ASN A 174 7.30 10.31 14.04
N LEU A 175 6.38 10.02 13.11
CA LEU A 175 5.13 10.79 12.96
C LEU A 175 3.91 10.09 13.56
N SER A 176 3.98 8.78 13.81
CA SER A 176 2.83 8.00 14.26
C SER A 176 2.57 8.15 15.76
N HIS A 177 1.34 8.52 16.10
CA HIS A 177 0.89 8.69 17.47
C HIS A 177 -0.40 7.88 17.72
N LYS A 178 -0.51 7.30 18.90
CA LYS A 178 -1.69 6.56 19.37
C LYS A 178 -2.38 7.34 20.48
N LYS A 179 -3.72 7.27 20.53
CA LYS A 179 -4.48 7.81 21.66
C LYS A 179 -4.13 7.06 22.95
N ASP A 180 -3.75 7.77 24.00
CA ASP A 180 -3.48 7.18 25.31
C ASP A 180 -4.77 6.57 25.89
N GLU A 181 -4.64 5.50 26.66
CA GLU A 181 -5.78 4.86 27.33
C GLU A 181 -6.17 5.61 28.62
N LYS A 182 -5.25 6.40 29.20
CA LYS A 182 -5.44 7.07 30.51
C LYS A 182 -5.78 8.56 30.40
N ASN A 183 -5.38 9.23 29.33
CA ASN A 183 -5.68 10.64 29.07
C ASN A 183 -6.21 10.79 27.64
N GLU A 184 -6.85 11.92 27.32
CA GLU A 184 -7.33 12.17 25.95
C GLU A 184 -6.21 12.59 24.97
N ASP A 185 -4.94 12.57 25.40
CA ASP A 185 -3.81 12.98 24.59
C ASP A 185 -3.33 11.86 23.64
N PHE A 186 -2.47 12.26 22.70
CA PHE A 186 -1.84 11.39 21.73
C PHE A 186 -0.36 11.28 22.03
N VAL A 187 0.12 10.07 22.26
CA VAL A 187 1.51 9.76 22.58
C VAL A 187 2.21 9.09 21.40
N PRO A 188 3.54 9.21 21.27
CA PRO A 188 4.29 8.49 20.23
C PRO A 188 3.95 7.01 20.24
N LEU A 189 3.66 6.44 19.07
CA LEU A 189 3.33 5.02 18.96
C LEU A 189 4.55 4.13 19.24
N PHE A 190 5.73 4.58 18.81
CA PHE A 190 6.98 3.82 18.94
C PHE A 190 7.86 4.39 20.03
N ASN A 191 8.21 3.54 20.99
CA ASN A 191 9.07 3.88 22.11
C ASN A 191 10.53 4.02 21.65
N GLY A 192 11.29 4.86 22.35
CA GLY A 192 12.71 5.09 22.04
C GLY A 192 13.00 6.50 21.52
N LYS A 193 14.29 6.85 21.56
CA LYS A 193 14.85 8.13 21.11
C LYS A 193 15.60 8.00 19.80
N THR A 194 16.21 6.84 19.54
CA THR A 194 16.95 6.57 18.31
C THR A 194 16.06 5.85 17.29
N PHE A 195 16.53 5.79 16.04
CA PHE A 195 15.87 4.97 15.02
C PHE A 195 15.89 3.49 15.41
N ASP A 196 17.03 2.99 15.90
CA ASP A 196 17.23 1.58 16.25
C ASP A 196 16.30 1.14 17.40
N GLU A 197 16.15 1.95 18.45
CA GLU A 197 15.22 1.64 19.55
C GLU A 197 13.75 1.61 19.08
N LYS A 198 13.39 2.50 18.15
CA LYS A 198 12.02 2.59 17.63
C LYS A 198 11.70 1.47 16.67
N ILE A 199 12.65 1.06 15.82
CA ILE A 199 12.44 -0.07 14.91
C ILE A 199 12.36 -1.37 15.70
N GLU A 200 13.17 -1.58 16.74
CA GLU A 200 13.04 -2.74 17.63
C GLU A 200 11.65 -2.82 18.27
N HIS A 201 11.08 -1.69 18.70
CA HIS A 201 9.71 -1.67 19.22
C HIS A 201 8.67 -1.96 18.12
N TYR A 202 8.86 -1.42 16.90
CA TYR A 202 8.01 -1.76 15.76
C TYR A 202 8.06 -3.28 15.47
N ASP A 203 9.26 -3.84 15.37
CA ASP A 203 9.50 -5.26 15.07
C ASP A 203 8.84 -6.13 16.15
N SER A 204 8.98 -5.78 17.44
CA SER A 204 8.34 -6.52 18.54
C SER A 204 6.80 -6.55 18.49
N LEU A 205 6.18 -5.56 17.85
CA LEU A 205 4.73 -5.51 17.65
C LEU A 205 4.31 -6.23 16.37
N GLU A 206 5.13 -6.16 15.31
CA GLU A 206 4.90 -6.87 14.05
C GLU A 206 5.06 -8.39 14.23
N GLU A 207 6.06 -8.83 15.00
CA GLU A 207 6.32 -10.25 15.31
C GLU A 207 5.20 -10.92 16.11
N GLN A 208 4.31 -10.15 16.75
CA GLN A 208 3.12 -10.70 17.41
C GLN A 208 2.09 -11.23 16.40
N ASP A 209 2.21 -10.85 15.13
CA ASP A 209 1.29 -11.17 14.03
C ASP A 209 -0.18 -10.90 14.39
N ASP A 210 -0.41 -9.83 15.17
CA ASP A 210 -1.76 -9.38 15.52
C ASP A 210 -2.37 -8.66 14.31
N PRO A 211 -3.52 -9.12 13.77
CA PRO A 211 -4.20 -8.46 12.65
C PRO A 211 -4.47 -6.97 12.90
N PHE A 212 -4.67 -6.57 14.16
CA PHE A 212 -4.82 -5.16 14.52
C PHE A 212 -3.54 -4.35 14.23
N TRP A 213 -2.38 -4.84 14.68
CA TRP A 213 -1.12 -4.15 14.45
C TRP A 213 -0.71 -4.17 12.99
N ASN A 214 -0.92 -5.29 12.29
CA ASN A 214 -0.72 -5.41 10.86
C ASN A 214 -1.53 -4.35 10.09
N GLU A 215 -2.80 -4.16 10.46
CA GLU A 215 -3.68 -3.15 9.86
C GLU A 215 -3.22 -1.72 10.18
N VAL A 216 -2.82 -1.45 11.43
CA VAL A 216 -2.28 -0.15 11.84
C VAL A 216 -1.02 0.19 11.03
N PHE A 217 -0.07 -0.73 10.92
CA PHE A 217 1.18 -0.51 10.22
C PHE A 217 0.98 -0.36 8.71
N LYS A 218 0.13 -1.19 8.09
CA LYS A 218 -0.24 -1.05 6.68
C LYS A 218 -0.84 0.33 6.39
N LYS A 219 -1.75 0.80 7.24
CA LYS A 219 -2.43 2.09 7.08
C LYS A 219 -1.48 3.28 7.30
N LEU A 220 -0.60 3.21 8.29
CA LEU A 220 0.44 4.21 8.53
C LEU A 220 1.43 4.28 7.36
N ALA A 221 1.96 3.14 6.93
CA ALA A 221 2.88 3.05 5.80
C ALA A 221 2.26 3.61 4.52
N TYR A 222 0.98 3.28 4.24
CA TYR A 222 0.24 3.82 3.11
C TYR A 222 0.17 5.34 3.14
N PHE A 223 -0.42 5.93 4.20
CA PHE A 223 -0.60 7.38 4.26
C PHE A 223 0.72 8.15 4.26
N ILE A 224 1.71 7.69 5.02
CA ILE A 224 3.00 8.37 5.13
C ILE A 224 3.79 8.27 3.83
N SER A 225 3.70 7.15 3.10
CA SER A 225 4.33 7.01 1.78
C SER A 225 3.73 8.01 0.78
N PHE A 226 2.41 8.08 0.68
CA PHE A 226 1.74 9.03 -0.23
C PHE A 226 2.09 10.47 0.13
N TRP A 227 2.12 10.80 1.42
CA TRP A 227 2.51 12.13 1.89
C TRP A 227 3.96 12.45 1.54
N TYR A 228 4.89 11.54 1.83
CA TYR A 228 6.32 11.71 1.56
C TYR A 228 6.62 11.85 0.05
N MET A 229 5.85 11.15 -0.79
CA MET A 229 5.91 11.29 -2.26
C MET A 229 5.24 12.57 -2.80
N GLY A 230 4.71 13.42 -1.93
CA GLY A 230 4.03 14.67 -2.29
C GLY A 230 2.68 14.45 -2.98
N LYS A 231 2.06 13.27 -2.82
CA LYS A 231 0.77 12.93 -3.44
C LYS A 231 -0.42 13.42 -2.63
N ILE A 232 -0.24 13.58 -1.31
CA ILE A 232 -1.26 14.07 -0.39
C ILE A 232 -0.66 15.08 0.58
N SER A 233 -1.39 16.13 0.93
CA SER A 233 -0.88 17.18 1.82
C SER A 233 -1.95 17.86 2.68
N SER A 234 -3.23 17.77 2.31
CA SER A 234 -4.36 18.30 3.09
C SER A 234 -5.21 17.17 3.70
N PRO A 235 -5.98 17.44 4.76
CA PRO A 235 -6.90 16.45 5.34
C PRO A 235 -7.83 15.80 4.31
N GLU A 236 -8.34 16.58 3.36
CA GLU A 236 -9.23 16.10 2.28
C GLU A 236 -8.50 15.12 1.33
N ASP A 237 -7.19 15.29 1.13
CA ASP A 237 -6.39 14.34 0.36
C ASP A 237 -6.28 13.00 1.09
N PHE A 238 -6.05 13.03 2.40
CA PHE A 238 -5.99 11.81 3.22
C PHE A 238 -7.33 11.08 3.24
N GLU A 239 -8.44 11.81 3.40
CA GLU A 239 -9.79 11.24 3.35
C GLU A 239 -10.08 10.59 1.99
N ARG A 240 -9.64 11.21 0.89
CA ARG A 240 -9.75 10.61 -0.45
C ARG A 240 -8.90 9.36 -0.57
N ALA A 241 -7.65 9.39 -0.11
CA ALA A 241 -6.77 8.23 -0.13
C ALA A 241 -7.32 7.06 0.71
N GLU A 242 -7.99 7.35 1.83
CA GLU A 242 -8.61 6.34 2.69
C GLU A 242 -9.77 5.61 2.00
N LYS A 243 -10.53 6.28 1.12
CA LYS A 243 -11.62 5.62 0.36
C LYS A 243 -11.12 4.51 -0.58
N PHE A 244 -9.87 4.62 -1.05
CA PHE A 244 -9.24 3.62 -1.91
C PHE A 244 -8.39 2.61 -1.12
N TYR A 245 -8.25 2.82 0.18
CA TYR A 245 -7.48 1.92 1.03
C TYR A 245 -8.29 0.63 1.27
N ILE A 246 -7.61 -0.52 1.13
CA ILE A 246 -8.22 -1.85 1.30
C ILE A 246 -7.71 -2.45 2.62
N PRO A 247 -8.58 -2.57 3.65
CA PRO A 247 -8.23 -3.20 4.92
C PRO A 247 -7.85 -4.68 4.76
N ILE A 248 -6.98 -5.17 5.65
CA ILE A 248 -6.55 -6.57 5.66
C ILE A 248 -7.74 -7.51 5.90
N GLN A 249 -8.68 -7.14 6.77
CA GLN A 249 -9.87 -7.97 7.05
C GLN A 249 -10.69 -8.26 5.78
N THR A 250 -10.89 -7.25 4.92
CA THR A 250 -11.58 -7.43 3.64
C THR A 250 -10.82 -8.30 2.65
N ASP A 251 -9.49 -8.39 2.73
CA ASP A 251 -8.71 -9.29 1.89
C ASP A 251 -8.82 -10.75 2.38
N ILE A 252 -8.94 -10.98 3.69
CA ILE A 252 -9.18 -12.31 4.28
C ILE A 252 -10.59 -12.79 3.91
N ASP A 253 -11.62 -11.96 4.11
CA ASP A 253 -13.02 -12.32 3.82
C ASP A 253 -13.25 -12.61 2.32
N LYS A 254 -12.50 -11.96 1.42
CA LYS A 254 -12.53 -12.24 -0.03
C LYS A 254 -11.85 -13.56 -0.40
N LYS A 255 -10.75 -13.91 0.28
CA LYS A 255 -10.05 -15.18 0.06
C LYS A 255 -10.86 -16.36 0.59
N GLU A 256 -11.50 -16.23 1.74
CA GLU A 256 -12.36 -17.29 2.30
C GLU A 256 -13.60 -17.53 1.44
N ASN A 257 -14.26 -16.47 0.95
CA ASN A 257 -15.42 -16.58 0.05
C ASN A 257 -15.11 -17.13 -1.35
N THR A 258 -13.83 -17.23 -1.74
CA THR A 258 -13.42 -17.85 -3.01
C THR A 258 -13.00 -19.31 -2.85
N THR A 259 -12.86 -19.81 -1.62
CA THR A 259 -12.41 -21.18 -1.33
C THR A 259 -13.50 -22.17 -0.92
N GLU A 260 -14.76 -21.78 -0.78
CA GLU A 260 -15.86 -22.75 -0.58
C GLU A 260 -16.34 -23.33 -1.93
N PRO A 261 -16.10 -24.62 -2.23
CA PRO A 261 -16.81 -25.27 -3.31
C PRO A 261 -18.26 -25.46 -2.88
N LYS A 262 -19.21 -25.01 -3.70
CA LYS A 262 -20.62 -25.41 -3.58
C LYS A 262 -20.70 -26.94 -3.70
N VAL A 263 -20.76 -27.63 -2.56
CA VAL A 263 -21.21 -29.02 -2.53
C VAL A 263 -22.69 -28.98 -2.88
N SER A 264 -23.00 -29.35 -4.12
CA SER A 264 -24.36 -29.59 -4.56
C SER A 264 -24.85 -30.87 -3.90
N ASP A 265 -25.66 -30.75 -2.86
CA ASP A 265 -26.49 -31.86 -2.39
C ASP A 265 -27.55 -32.14 -3.46
N ALA A 266 -27.29 -33.17 -4.27
CA ALA A 266 -28.30 -33.80 -5.09
C ALA A 266 -29.09 -34.78 -4.22
N LYS A 267 -30.39 -34.52 -4.08
CA LYS A 267 -31.41 -35.52 -3.76
C LYS A 267 -32.48 -35.48 -4.83
#